data_AF-A0A7J2IPC8-F1
#
_entry.id   AF-A0A7J2IPC8-F1
#
_cell.length_a   1.000
_cell.length_b   1.000
_cell.length_c   1.000
_cell.angle_alpha   90.00
_cell.angle_beta   90.00
_cell.angle_gamma   90.00
#
_symmetry.space_group_name_H-M   'P 1'
#
loop_
_entity.id
_entity.type
_entity.pdbx_description
1 polymer ?
#
loop_
_entity_poly.entity_id
_entity_poly.type
_entity_poly.pdbx_seq_one_letter_code
_entity_poly.pdbx_strand_id
1 'polypeptide(L)'
;LELSLLEALYLMEKGKLILVDAGTKRELSFEEFKKIASKIHDKLEEKYIVYKDLRDKGYVVRPGMKFGADFAVYEHGPGIDHAPFLVHVLPMNSRLSALEIVRAGRLATTVRKKFIISTISPEGKPIYYVFTWFRA
;
A
#
# COMPACT_ATOMS: atom_id res chain seq x y z
N LEU A 1 13.16 16.34 2.15
CA LEU A 1 12.39 15.27 1.49
C LEU A 1 12.41 14.08 2.43
N GLU A 2 11.24 13.54 2.74
CA GLU A 2 11.10 12.36 3.60
C GLU A 2 10.40 11.25 2.79
N LEU A 3 10.86 10.01 2.96
CA LEU A 3 10.32 8.84 2.25
C LEU A 3 9.82 7.84 3.28
N SER A 4 8.66 7.24 3.00
CA SER A 4 8.20 6.06 3.76
C SER A 4 9.13 4.86 3.51
N LEU A 5 9.09 3.87 4.41
CA LEU A 5 9.87 2.62 4.27
C LEU A 5 9.57 1.91 2.94
N LEU A 6 8.31 1.90 2.50
CA LEU A 6 7.88 1.31 1.24
C LEU A 6 8.40 2.09 0.03
N GLU A 7 8.35 3.43 0.07
CA GLU A 7 8.91 4.29 -0.99
C GLU A 7 10.43 4.09 -1.10
N ALA A 8 11.13 4.04 0.04
CA ALA A 8 12.57 3.83 0.08
C ALA A 8 12.96 2.45 -0.49
N LEU A 9 12.28 1.37 -0.06
CA LEU A 9 12.49 0.02 -0.61
C LEU A 9 12.30 0.00 -2.13
N TYR A 10 11.21 0.60 -2.60
CA TYR A 10 10.89 0.63 -4.03
C TYR A 10 11.95 1.39 -4.82
N LEU A 11 12.39 2.55 -4.33
CA LEU A 11 13.41 3.34 -5.02
C LEU A 11 14.79 2.67 -4.99
N MET A 12 15.14 1.98 -3.90
CA MET A 12 16.35 1.14 -3.86
C MET A 12 16.27 0.02 -4.90
N GLU A 13 15.15 -0.69 -4.98
CA GLU A 13 14.97 -1.78 -5.94
C GLU A 13 15.05 -1.28 -7.39
N LYS A 14 14.56 -0.06 -7.67
CA LYS A 14 14.70 0.58 -8.99
C LYS A 14 16.08 1.20 -9.25
N GLY A 15 17.04 1.08 -8.33
CA GLY A 15 18.38 1.66 -8.46
C GLY A 15 18.39 3.20 -8.42
N LYS A 16 17.36 3.82 -7.83
CA LYS A 16 17.19 5.29 -7.76
C LYS A 16 17.55 5.89 -6.40
N LEU A 17 17.82 5.05 -5.41
CA LEU A 17 18.13 5.45 -4.04
C LEU A 17 19.22 4.55 -3.46
N ILE A 18 20.23 5.17 -2.86
CA ILE A 18 21.22 4.50 -2.00
C ILE A 18 20.90 4.91 -0.57
N LEU A 19 20.82 3.94 0.32
CA LEU A 19 20.53 4.16 1.74
C LEU A 19 21.81 3.98 2.55
N VAL A 20 22.14 4.96 3.37
CA VAL A 20 23.35 4.97 4.21
C VAL A 20 22.92 5.03 5.67
N ASP A 21 23.44 4.13 6.49
CA ASP A 21 23.21 4.15 7.94
C ASP A 21 23.88 5.37 8.57
N ALA A 22 23.13 6.13 9.37
CA ALA A 22 23.58 7.41 9.88
C ALA A 22 24.77 7.31 10.85
N GLY A 23 24.86 6.20 11.60
CA GLY A 23 25.88 5.97 12.63
C GLY A 23 27.15 5.35 12.06
N THR A 24 27.02 4.24 11.33
CA THR A 24 28.14 3.49 10.75
C THR A 24 28.65 4.09 9.43
N LYS A 25 27.88 4.99 8.79
CA LYS A 25 28.16 5.56 7.46
C LYS A 25 28.26 4.52 6.35
N ARG A 26 27.79 3.29 6.60
CA ARG A 26 27.81 2.19 5.63
C ARG A 26 26.54 2.21 4.78
N GLU A 27 26.69 1.90 3.50
CA GLU A 27 25.56 1.63 2.62
C GLU A 27 24.83 0.36 3.05
N LEU A 28 23.49 0.42 3.04
CA LEU A 28 22.62 -0.70 3.31
C LEU A 28 22.20 -1.34 1.99
N SER A 29 22.35 -2.66 1.89
CA SER A 29 21.75 -3.44 0.82
C SER A 29 20.23 -3.49 0.94
N PHE A 30 19.55 -3.82 -0.17
CA PHE A 30 18.09 -3.99 -0.18
C PHE A 30 17.61 -5.01 0.87
N GLU A 31 18.29 -6.16 0.99
CA GLU A 31 17.92 -7.22 1.94
C GLU A 31 18.10 -6.78 3.40
N GLU A 32 19.18 -6.04 3.69
CA GLU A 32 19.40 -5.50 5.03
C GLU A 32 18.33 -4.48 5.40
N PHE A 33 18.03 -3.54 4.50
CA PHE A 33 17.00 -2.54 4.75
C PHE A 33 15.61 -3.14 4.86
N LYS A 34 15.28 -4.11 3.99
CA LYS A 34 14.02 -4.88 4.05
C LYS A 34 13.86 -5.56 5.41
N LYS A 35 14.92 -6.22 5.91
CA LYS A 35 14.91 -6.87 7.22
C LYS A 35 14.69 -5.88 8.37
N ILE A 36 15.26 -4.67 8.28
CA ILE A 36 15.04 -3.61 9.27
C ILE A 36 13.59 -3.12 9.19
N ALA A 37 13.10 -2.81 8.00
CA ALA A 37 11.75 -2.31 7.77
C ALA A 37 10.69 -3.32 8.25
N SER A 38 10.90 -4.63 8.04
CA SER A 38 9.95 -5.67 8.44
C SER A 38 9.79 -5.80 9.95
N LYS A 39 10.77 -5.33 10.74
CA LYS A 39 10.66 -5.28 12.21
C LYS A 39 9.85 -4.09 12.71
N ILE A 40 9.76 -3.03 11.90
CA ILE A 40 9.11 -1.76 12.28
C ILE A 40 7.67 -1.74 11.78
N HIS A 41 7.42 -2.28 10.59
CA HIS A 41 6.15 -2.15 9.89
C HIS A 41 5.42 -3.49 9.81
N ASP A 42 4.21 -3.54 10.36
CA ASP A 42 3.34 -4.71 10.26
C ASP A 42 3.00 -5.03 8.79
N LYS A 43 3.01 -6.31 8.43
CA LYS A 43 2.69 -6.83 7.09
C LYS A 43 3.45 -6.11 5.96
N LEU A 44 4.72 -5.77 6.21
CA LEU A 44 5.52 -5.02 5.25
C LEU A 44 5.60 -5.76 3.91
N GLU A 45 5.80 -7.07 3.93
CA GLU A 45 5.99 -7.88 2.73
C GLU A 45 4.79 -7.78 1.79
N GLU A 46 3.59 -8.04 2.32
CA GLU A 46 2.35 -8.01 1.55
C GLU A 46 2.05 -6.60 1.05
N LYS A 47 2.25 -5.60 1.91
CA LYS A 47 2.08 -4.19 1.54
C LYS A 47 3.07 -3.75 0.47
N TYR A 48 4.30 -4.24 0.53
CA TYR A 48 5.34 -3.92 -0.45
C TYR A 48 5.03 -4.53 -1.82
N ILE A 49 4.56 -5.78 -1.87
CA ILE A 49 4.15 -6.43 -3.12
C ILE A 49 3.03 -5.62 -3.79
N VAL A 50 1.98 -5.25 -3.04
CA VAL A 50 0.88 -4.42 -3.55
C VAL A 50 1.36 -3.03 -3.96
N TYR A 51 2.18 -2.39 -3.13
CA TYR A 51 2.74 -1.06 -3.41
C TYR A 51 3.55 -1.07 -4.70
N LYS A 52 4.45 -2.05 -4.87
CA LYS A 52 5.29 -2.21 -6.05
C LYS A 52 4.46 -2.45 -7.30
N ASP A 53 3.48 -3.35 -7.26
CA ASP A 53 2.60 -3.61 -8.41
C ASP A 53 1.85 -2.36 -8.87
N LEU A 54 1.26 -1.62 -7.94
CA LEU A 54 0.56 -0.37 -8.26
C LEU A 54 1.52 0.69 -8.83
N ARG A 55 2.72 0.85 -8.25
CA ARG A 55 3.72 1.80 -8.73
C ARG A 55 4.25 1.42 -10.11
N ASP A 56 4.48 0.13 -10.35
CA ASP A 56 4.96 -0.37 -11.64
C ASP A 56 3.90 -0.23 -12.74
N LYS A 57 2.61 -0.22 -12.38
CA LYS A 57 1.49 0.13 -13.26
C LYS A 57 1.31 1.63 -13.51
N GLY A 58 2.15 2.47 -12.90
CA GLY A 58 2.13 3.92 -13.10
C GLY A 58 1.26 4.70 -12.12
N TYR A 59 0.59 4.03 -11.17
CA TYR A 59 -0.23 4.73 -10.18
C TYR A 59 0.63 5.52 -9.18
N VAL A 60 0.07 6.62 -8.68
CA VAL A 60 0.63 7.37 -7.56
C VAL A 60 0.04 6.80 -6.27
N VAL A 61 0.87 6.10 -5.50
CA VAL A 61 0.49 5.45 -4.24
C VAL A 61 0.91 6.33 -3.06
N ARG A 62 -0.02 6.65 -2.17
CA ARG A 62 0.20 7.47 -0.96
C ARG A 62 -0.32 6.74 0.29
N PRO A 63 0.16 7.10 1.50
CA PRO A 63 -0.39 6.56 2.73
C PRO A 63 -1.91 6.78 2.84
N GLY A 64 -2.65 5.70 3.08
CA GLY A 64 -4.11 5.69 3.17
C GLY A 64 -4.66 5.97 4.58
N MET A 65 -3.80 6.20 5.58
CA MET A 65 -4.20 6.28 7.00
C MET A 65 -5.29 7.32 7.27
N LYS A 66 -5.28 8.46 6.57
CA LYS A 66 -6.32 9.51 6.65
C LYS A 66 -7.71 9.01 6.25
N PHE A 67 -7.78 7.91 5.51
CA PHE A 67 -9.00 7.30 5.00
C PHE A 67 -9.25 5.91 5.59
N GLY A 68 -8.51 5.50 6.62
CA GLY A 68 -8.66 4.18 7.24
C GLY A 68 -8.29 3.01 6.32
N ALA A 69 -7.40 3.24 5.36
CA ALA A 69 -6.88 2.23 4.44
C ALA A 69 -5.33 2.22 4.48
N ASP A 70 -4.70 1.23 3.87
CA ASP A 70 -3.23 1.20 3.79
C ASP A 70 -2.73 2.19 2.75
N PHE A 71 -3.40 2.26 1.59
CA PHE A 71 -3.03 3.15 0.50
C PHE A 71 -4.20 3.98 -0.01
N ALA A 72 -3.89 5.22 -0.37
CA ALA A 72 -4.67 6.05 -1.27
C ALA A 72 -3.97 6.06 -2.62
N VAL A 73 -4.62 5.50 -3.64
CA VAL A 73 -4.06 5.27 -4.98
C VAL A 73 -4.72 6.23 -5.96
N TYR A 74 -3.89 6.91 -6.74
CA TYR A 74 -4.27 7.94 -7.70
C TYR A 74 -3.78 7.53 -9.08
N GLU A 75 -4.52 7.88 -10.13
CA GLU A 75 -4.12 7.62 -11.52
C GLU A 75 -3.02 8.61 -11.94
N HIS A 76 -3.22 9.89 -11.67
CA HIS A 76 -2.31 10.97 -12.04
C HIS A 76 -1.73 11.68 -10.81
N GLY A 77 -2.42 11.64 -9.68
CA GLY A 77 -1.95 12.19 -8.41
C GLY A 77 -2.94 13.11 -7.70
N PRO A 78 -2.63 13.48 -6.46
CA PRO A 78 -3.46 14.40 -5.68
C PRO A 78 -3.52 15.78 -6.33
N GLY A 79 -4.73 16.34 -6.44
CA GLY A 79 -4.97 17.65 -7.06
C GLY A 79 -5.31 17.59 -8.56
N ILE A 80 -5.01 16.48 -9.22
CA ILE A 80 -5.47 16.19 -10.59
C ILE A 80 -6.69 15.27 -10.54
N ASP A 81 -6.58 14.17 -9.78
CA ASP A 81 -7.67 13.22 -9.66
C ASP A 81 -8.71 13.70 -8.64
N HIS A 82 -9.99 13.53 -8.99
CA HIS A 82 -11.11 13.91 -8.12
C HIS A 82 -11.15 13.08 -6.82
N ALA A 83 -10.74 11.81 -6.88
CA ALA A 83 -10.70 10.97 -5.69
C ALA A 83 -9.77 9.75 -5.89
N PRO A 84 -9.00 9.33 -4.87
CA PRO A 84 -8.22 8.10 -4.92
C PRO A 84 -9.08 6.84 -4.76
N PHE A 85 -8.57 5.72 -5.26
CA PHE A 85 -8.95 4.39 -4.82
C PHE A 85 -8.35 4.12 -3.43
N LEU A 86 -9.14 3.56 -2.51
CA LEU A 86 -8.65 3.17 -1.19
C LEU A 86 -8.33 1.69 -1.20
N VAL A 87 -7.06 1.33 -1.01
CA VAL A 87 -6.61 -0.06 -1.01
C VAL A 87 -6.26 -0.48 0.40
N HIS A 88 -6.89 -1.55 0.87
CA HIS A 88 -6.59 -2.22 2.13
C HIS A 88 -5.96 -3.58 1.85
N VAL A 89 -4.79 -3.86 2.43
CA VAL A 89 -4.02 -5.08 2.17
C VAL A 89 -4.28 -6.09 3.29
N LEU A 90 -4.77 -7.26 2.89
CA LEU A 90 -5.11 -8.35 3.80
C LEU A 90 -4.38 -9.64 3.39
N PRO A 91 -3.82 -10.41 4.35
CA PRO A 91 -3.30 -11.73 4.08
C PRO A 91 -4.39 -12.65 3.52
N MET A 92 -4.03 -13.58 2.63
CA MET A 92 -5.02 -14.42 1.93
C MET A 92 -5.86 -15.28 2.87
N ASN A 93 -5.28 -15.72 3.98
CA ASN A 93 -5.96 -16.53 4.99
C ASN A 93 -6.58 -15.69 6.13
N SER A 94 -6.61 -14.36 5.98
CA SER A 94 -7.23 -13.51 6.99
C SER A 94 -8.76 -13.62 6.94
N ARG A 95 -9.37 -13.61 8.12
CA ARG A 95 -10.83 -13.58 8.23
C ARG A 95 -11.28 -12.13 8.09
N LEU A 96 -12.14 -11.86 7.11
CA LEU A 96 -12.79 -10.56 6.96
C LEU A 96 -14.00 -10.52 7.90
N SER A 97 -13.94 -9.67 8.92
CA SER A 97 -15.08 -9.49 9.83
C SER A 97 -16.17 -8.62 9.18
N ALA A 98 -17.42 -8.85 9.57
CA ALA A 98 -18.53 -8.00 9.15
C ALA A 98 -18.29 -6.53 9.51
N LEU A 99 -17.62 -6.26 10.63
CA LEU A 99 -17.25 -4.90 11.05
C LEU A 99 -16.26 -4.24 10.09
N GLU A 100 -15.30 -4.97 9.56
CA GLU A 100 -14.36 -4.46 8.55
C GLU A 100 -15.07 -4.13 7.24
N ILE A 101 -16.02 -4.97 6.81
CA ILE A 101 -16.87 -4.69 5.63
C ILE A 101 -17.72 -3.44 5.85
N VAL A 102 -18.35 -3.31 7.02
CA VAL A 102 -19.17 -2.13 7.35
C VAL A 102 -18.30 -0.87 7.43
N ARG A 103 -17.10 -0.94 8.02
CA ARG A 103 -16.14 0.19 8.02
C ARG A 103 -15.73 0.57 6.61
N ALA A 104 -15.37 -0.41 5.78
CA ALA A 104 -15.04 -0.20 4.37
C ALA A 104 -16.21 0.47 3.62
N GLY A 105 -17.43 0.00 3.82
CA GLY A 105 -18.65 0.58 3.25
C GLY A 105 -18.90 2.02 3.71
N ARG A 106 -18.72 2.32 5.00
CA ARG A 106 -18.84 3.70 5.53
C ARG A 106 -17.80 4.64 4.93
N LEU A 107 -16.56 4.17 4.84
CA LEU A 107 -15.46 4.94 4.24
C LEU A 107 -15.72 5.16 2.74
N ALA A 108 -16.13 4.14 2.00
CA ALA A 108 -16.44 4.25 0.57
C ALA A 108 -17.58 5.23 0.28
N THR A 109 -18.67 5.15 1.06
CA THR A 109 -19.89 5.96 0.84
C THR A 109 -19.73 7.42 1.25
N THR A 110 -18.98 7.71 2.32
CA THR A 110 -18.80 9.08 2.82
C THR A 110 -17.96 9.94 1.87
N VAL A 111 -17.03 9.34 1.11
CA VAL A 111 -16.12 10.08 0.21
C VAL A 111 -16.28 9.77 -1.28
N ARG A 112 -17.32 9.02 -1.69
CA ARG A 112 -17.52 8.52 -3.07
C ARG A 112 -16.28 7.82 -3.65
N LYS A 113 -15.48 7.19 -2.80
CA LYS A 113 -14.24 6.50 -3.21
C LYS A 113 -14.51 5.01 -3.38
N LYS A 114 -13.89 4.41 -4.38
CA LYS A 114 -13.91 2.95 -4.52
C LYS A 114 -13.00 2.34 -3.45
N PHE A 115 -13.56 1.46 -2.63
CA PHE A 115 -12.79 0.68 -1.66
C PHE A 115 -12.40 -0.66 -2.26
N ILE A 116 -11.13 -1.00 -2.13
CA ILE A 116 -10.51 -2.16 -2.74
C ILE A 116 -9.81 -2.95 -1.63
N ILE A 117 -10.07 -4.25 -1.57
CA ILE A 117 -9.27 -5.17 -0.76
C ILE A 117 -8.25 -5.80 -1.69
N SER A 118 -6.98 -5.79 -1.29
CA SER A 118 -5.93 -6.50 -1.98
C SER A 118 -5.43 -7.65 -1.11
N THR A 119 -5.21 -8.81 -1.73
CA THR A 119 -4.50 -9.93 -1.11
C THR A 119 -3.38 -10.42 -2.01
N ILE A 120 -2.52 -11.30 -1.50
CA ILE A 120 -1.42 -11.91 -2.25
C ILE A 120 -1.79 -13.37 -2.53
N SER A 121 -1.79 -13.75 -3.81
CA SER A 121 -2.03 -15.11 -4.26
C SER A 121 -0.91 -16.06 -3.80
N PRO A 122 -1.12 -17.40 -3.83
CA PRO A 122 -0.06 -18.36 -3.52
C PRO A 122 1.17 -18.22 -4.43
N GLU A 123 0.99 -17.71 -5.65
CA GLU A 123 2.04 -17.43 -6.62
C GLU A 123 2.76 -16.08 -6.37
N GLY A 124 2.43 -15.38 -5.28
CA GLY A 124 3.05 -14.11 -4.89
C GLY A 124 2.53 -12.89 -5.65
N LYS A 125 1.38 -12.99 -6.32
CA LYS A 125 0.81 -11.88 -7.11
C LYS A 125 -0.34 -11.19 -6.37
N PRO A 126 -0.46 -9.85 -6.46
CA PRO A 126 -1.59 -9.17 -5.85
C PRO A 126 -2.90 -9.45 -6.61
N ILE A 127 -3.95 -9.74 -5.86
CA ILE A 127 -5.34 -9.88 -6.34
C ILE A 127 -6.15 -8.74 -5.72
N TYR A 128 -6.96 -8.05 -6.54
CA TYR A 128 -7.75 -6.90 -6.13
C TYR A 128 -9.26 -7.20 -6.20
N TYR A 129 -9.96 -6.98 -5.09
CA TYR A 129 -11.41 -7.11 -4.96
C TYR A 129 -12.03 -5.72 -4.81
N VAL A 130 -12.86 -5.32 -5.78
CA VAL A 130 -13.51 -4.01 -5.78
C VAL A 130 -14.90 -4.13 -5.17
N PHE A 131 -15.17 -3.33 -4.14
CA PHE A 131 -16.48 -3.27 -3.51
C PHE A 131 -17.28 -2.10 -4.08
N THR A 132 -18.50 -2.39 -4.54
CA THR A 132 -19.47 -1.38 -4.95
C THR A 132 -20.69 -1.49 -4.06
N TRP A 133 -21.13 -0.36 -3.49
CA TRP A 133 -22.29 -0.34 -2.61
C TRP A 133 -23.55 -0.23 -3.46
N PHE A 134 -24.35 -1.28 -3.49
CA PHE A 134 -25.62 -1.30 -4.20
C PHE A 134 -26.72 -0.66 -3.33
N ARG A 135 -27.35 0.40 -3.83
CA ARG A 135 -28.61 0.94 -3.29
C ARG A 135 -29.75 0.11 -3.88
N ALA A 136 -30.31 -0.80 -3.08
CA ALA A 136 -31.59 -1.45 -3.36
C ALA A 136 -32.75 -0.52 -2.97
#